data_AF-A0A8D9G7I0-F1
#
_entry.id   AF-A0A8D9G7I0-F1
#
_cell.length_a   1.000
_cell.length_b   1.000
_cell.length_c   1.000
_cell.angle_alpha   90.00
_cell.angle_beta   90.00
_cell.angle_gamma   90.00
#
_symmetry.space_group_name_H-M   'P 1'
#
loop_
_entity.id
_entity.type
_entity.pdbx_description
1 polymer ?
#
loop_
_entity_poly.entity_id
_entity_poly.type
_entity_poly.pdbx_seq_one_letter_code
_entity_poly.pdbx_strand_id
1 'polypeptide(L)'
;MEDKEKGKYNSCIQDETKVLIELFVEEIKRGWRDFSGIINKATVENKILQVLNERVGCQKLQKHYQSRIKFLKNLYNSYVDLQRNSSGFG
;
A
#
# COMPACT_ATOMS: atom_id res chain seq x y z
N MET A 1 -13.01 -27.38 6.51
CA MET A 1 -13.55 -26.22 5.75
C MET A 1 -12.74 -24.94 5.94
N GLU A 2 -11.61 -24.94 6.67
CA GLU A 2 -10.86 -23.72 7.05
C GLU A 2 -9.76 -23.28 6.07
N ASP A 3 -9.31 -24.15 5.16
CA ASP A 3 -8.23 -23.79 4.22
C ASP A 3 -8.68 -22.89 3.06
N LYS A 4 -9.97 -22.90 2.71
CA LYS A 4 -10.51 -22.05 1.63
C LYS A 4 -10.62 -20.58 2.02
N GLU A 5 -10.88 -20.27 3.29
CA GLU A 5 -10.95 -18.89 3.77
C GLU A 5 -9.57 -18.24 3.91
N LYS A 6 -8.58 -18.99 4.41
CA LYS A 6 -7.19 -18.52 4.50
C LYS A 6 -6.60 -18.23 3.12
N GLY A 7 -6.91 -19.05 2.11
CA GLY A 7 -6.52 -18.82 0.72
C GLY A 7 -7.12 -17.53 0.13
N LYS A 8 -8.41 -17.28 0.34
CA LYS A 8 -9.07 -16.04 -0.09
C LYS A 8 -8.52 -14.79 0.62
N TYR A 9 -8.27 -14.88 1.92
CA TYR A 9 -7.70 -13.80 2.72
C TYR A 9 -6.28 -13.43 2.24
N ASN A 10 -5.43 -14.44 1.98
CA ASN A 10 -4.08 -14.22 1.47
C ASN A 10 -4.06 -13.68 0.03
N SER A 11 -4.99 -14.13 -0.84
CA SER A 11 -5.13 -13.57 -2.19
C SER A 11 -5.54 -12.10 -2.15
N CYS A 12 -6.56 -11.75 -1.35
CA CYS A 12 -7.02 -10.36 -1.19
C CYS A 12 -5.88 -9.44 -0.68
N ILE A 13 -4.94 -9.93 0.13
CA ILE A 13 -3.80 -9.14 0.63
C ILE A 13 -2.71 -8.93 -0.42
N GLN A 14 -2.38 -9.96 -1.21
CA GLN A 14 -1.35 -9.82 -2.25
C GLN A 14 -1.83 -8.91 -3.37
N ASP A 15 -3.08 -9.08 -3.82
CA ASP A 15 -3.70 -8.21 -4.82
C ASP A 15 -3.84 -6.76 -4.29
N GLU A 16 -4.22 -6.59 -3.03
CA GLU A 16 -4.29 -5.27 -2.37
C GLU A 16 -2.97 -4.50 -2.45
N THR A 17 -1.86 -5.18 -2.22
CA THR A 17 -0.55 -4.52 -2.14
C THR A 17 -0.08 -4.05 -3.51
N LYS A 18 -0.27 -4.91 -4.51
CA LYS A 18 0.05 -4.57 -5.90
C LYS A 18 -0.78 -3.37 -6.36
N VAL A 19 -2.09 -3.42 -6.15
CA VAL A 19 -3.00 -2.32 -6.52
C VAL A 19 -2.64 -1.04 -5.78
N LEU A 20 -2.31 -1.11 -4.49
CA LEU A 20 -1.87 0.07 -3.73
C LEU A 20 -0.59 0.69 -4.30
N ILE A 21 0.40 -0.12 -4.69
CA ILE A 21 1.64 0.39 -5.31
C ILE A 21 1.34 1.06 -6.65
N GLU A 22 0.48 0.48 -7.48
CA GLU A 22 0.04 1.09 -8.75
C GLU A 22 -0.66 2.44 -8.49
N LEU A 23 -1.59 2.48 -7.54
CA LEU A 23 -2.30 3.69 -7.14
C LEU A 23 -1.34 4.76 -6.61
N PHE A 24 -0.30 4.40 -5.87
CA PHE A 24 0.74 5.35 -5.45
C PHE A 24 1.47 6.00 -6.62
N VAL A 25 1.82 5.21 -7.64
CA VAL A 25 2.48 5.73 -8.84
C VAL A 25 1.55 6.68 -9.59
N GLU A 26 0.28 6.31 -9.75
CA GLU A 26 -0.72 7.20 -10.34
C GLU A 26 -0.91 8.48 -9.53
N GLU A 27 -0.90 8.37 -8.21
CA GLU A 27 -1.10 9.49 -7.30
C GLU A 27 0.03 10.53 -7.40
N ILE A 28 1.28 10.05 -7.54
CA ILE A 28 2.44 10.90 -7.81
C ILE A 28 2.30 11.58 -9.17
N LYS A 29 1.94 10.81 -10.22
CA LYS A 29 1.77 11.35 -11.58
C LYS A 29 0.66 12.40 -11.66
N ARG A 30 -0.41 12.23 -10.89
CA ARG A 30 -1.57 13.13 -10.88
C ARG A 30 -1.45 14.28 -9.88
N GLY A 31 -0.39 14.31 -9.05
CA GLY A 31 -0.13 15.38 -8.10
C GLY A 31 -1.20 15.52 -7.01
N TRP A 32 -1.74 14.40 -6.48
CA TRP A 32 -2.76 14.49 -5.41
C TRP A 32 -2.20 14.84 -4.03
N ARG A 33 -0.88 14.96 -3.91
CA ARG A 33 -0.22 15.41 -2.69
C ARG A 33 -0.32 16.92 -2.59
N ASP A 34 -0.55 17.41 -1.38
CA ASP A 34 -0.44 18.84 -1.09
C ASP A 34 1.04 19.30 -1.12
N PHE A 35 1.26 20.61 -0.93
CA PHE A 35 2.60 21.19 -0.88
C PHE A 35 3.50 20.60 0.23
N SER A 36 2.90 20.00 1.26
CA SER A 36 3.63 19.30 2.33
C SER A 36 3.96 17.84 2.00
N GLY A 37 3.50 17.35 0.84
CA GLY A 37 3.66 15.97 0.41
C GLY A 37 2.64 15.01 1.03
N ILE A 38 1.62 15.53 1.72
CA ILE A 38 0.58 14.76 2.40
C ILE A 38 -0.64 14.62 1.49
N ILE A 39 -1.28 13.45 1.54
CA ILE A 39 -2.54 13.19 0.84
C ILE A 39 -3.66 13.47 1.83
N ASN A 40 -4.62 14.30 1.44
CA ASN A 40 -5.75 14.58 2.31
C ASN A 40 -6.62 13.33 2.52
N LYS A 41 -7.27 13.24 3.68
CA LYS A 41 -8.11 12.08 4.03
C LYS A 41 -9.21 11.79 2.99
N ALA A 42 -9.88 12.83 2.50
CA ALA A 42 -10.95 12.69 1.51
C ALA A 42 -10.47 12.10 0.18
N THR A 43 -9.22 12.34 -0.19
CA THR A 43 -8.60 11.82 -1.42
C THR A 43 -8.24 10.35 -1.23
N VAL A 44 -7.74 9.99 -0.05
CA VAL A 44 -7.55 8.58 0.29
C VAL A 44 -8.88 7.83 0.24
N GLU A 45 -9.94 8.38 0.82
CA GLU A 45 -11.25 7.72 0.85
C GLU A 45 -11.90 7.64 -0.54
N ASN A 46 -12.00 8.76 -1.25
CA ASN A 46 -12.76 8.84 -2.50
C ASN A 46 -11.99 8.39 -3.74
N LYS A 47 -10.64 8.35 -3.71
CA LYS A 47 -9.85 7.97 -4.89
C LYS A 47 -9.10 6.67 -4.68
N ILE A 48 -8.37 6.54 -3.58
CA ILE A 48 -7.53 5.36 -3.35
C ILE A 48 -8.39 4.19 -2.88
N LEU A 49 -9.13 4.36 -1.78
CA LEU A 49 -9.93 3.29 -1.18
C LEU A 49 -11.07 2.86 -2.09
N GLN A 50 -11.72 3.81 -2.78
CA GLN A 50 -12.75 3.47 -3.76
C GLN A 50 -12.19 2.51 -4.83
N VAL A 51 -11.11 2.89 -5.52
CA VAL A 51 -10.53 2.05 -6.59
C VAL A 51 -9.94 0.75 -6.04
N LEU A 52 -9.34 0.79 -4.85
CA LEU A 52 -8.81 -0.40 -4.19
C LEU A 52 -9.91 -1.43 -3.89
N ASN A 53 -11.03 -0.96 -3.35
CA ASN A 53 -12.16 -1.82 -3.02
C ASN A 53 -12.85 -2.36 -4.28
N GLU A 54 -12.95 -1.55 -5.34
CA GLU A 54 -13.46 -1.98 -6.65
C GLU A 54 -12.57 -3.06 -7.28
N ARG A 55 -11.25 -2.91 -7.24
CA ARG A 55 -10.31 -3.86 -7.86
C ARG A 55 -10.13 -5.16 -7.07
N VAL A 56 -10.07 -5.08 -5.75
CA VAL A 56 -9.78 -6.24 -4.89
C VAL A 56 -11.07 -6.95 -4.44
N GLY A 57 -12.23 -6.27 -4.52
CA GLY A 57 -13.52 -6.79 -4.08
C GLY A 57 -13.66 -6.90 -2.55
N CYS A 58 -12.72 -6.33 -1.79
CA CYS A 58 -12.71 -6.33 -0.33
C CYS A 58 -13.03 -4.92 0.19
N GLN A 59 -13.92 -4.77 1.17
CA GLN A 59 -14.21 -3.48 1.79
C GLN A 59 -13.08 -3.06 2.74
N LYS A 60 -12.17 -2.21 2.26
CA LYS A 60 -11.13 -1.58 3.07
C LYS A 60 -11.58 -0.21 3.56
N LEU A 61 -11.15 0.09 4.76
CA LEU A 61 -11.39 1.36 5.48
C LEU A 61 -10.06 2.08 5.66
N GLN A 62 -10.14 3.36 6.04
CA GLN A 62 -8.98 4.22 6.29
C GLN A 62 -7.93 3.58 7.20
N LYS A 63 -8.34 2.87 8.26
CA LYS A 63 -7.44 2.17 9.18
C LYS A 63 -6.61 1.08 8.50
N HIS A 64 -7.19 0.37 7.53
CA HIS A 64 -6.51 -0.68 6.78
C HIS A 64 -5.46 -0.07 5.85
N TYR A 65 -5.83 1.00 5.14
CA TYR A 65 -4.88 1.77 4.34
C TYR A 65 -3.70 2.26 5.18
N GLN A 66 -3.95 2.94 6.30
CA GLN A 66 -2.89 3.47 7.18
C GLN A 66 -1.93 2.38 7.66
N SER A 67 -2.47 1.23 8.08
CA SER A 67 -1.67 0.07 8.47
C SER A 67 -0.79 -0.42 7.32
N ARG A 68 -1.35 -0.53 6.11
CA ARG A 68 -0.61 -0.99 4.92
C ARG A 68 0.47 0.00 4.49
N ILE A 69 0.22 1.31 4.58
CA ILE A 69 1.23 2.34 4.30
C ILE A 69 2.39 2.25 5.28
N LYS A 70 2.09 2.07 6.58
CA LYS A 70 3.13 1.89 7.60
C LYS A 70 3.99 0.66 7.31
N PHE A 71 3.35 -0.45 6.95
CA PHE A 71 4.05 -1.67 6.56
C PHE A 71 4.98 -1.46 5.35
N LEU A 72 4.49 -0.82 4.28
CA LEU A 72 5.28 -0.56 3.07
C LEU A 72 6.47 0.37 3.34
N LYS A 73 6.28 1.40 4.16
CA LYS A 73 7.38 2.30 4.60
C LYS A 73 8.45 1.53 5.37
N ASN A 74 8.05 0.65 6.28
CA ASN A 74 9.00 -0.16 7.04
C ASN A 74 9.80 -1.10 6.12
N LEU A 75 9.13 -1.78 5.17
CA LEU A 75 9.81 -2.62 4.19
C LEU A 75 10.85 -1.83 3.36
N TYR A 76 10.46 -0.64 2.89
CA TYR A 76 11.38 0.24 2.16
C TYR A 76 12.59 0.64 3.01
N ASN A 77 12.37 1.04 4.26
CA ASN A 77 13.47 1.41 5.16
C ASN A 77 14.41 0.23 5.40
N SER A 78 13.88 -0.98 5.66
CA SER A 78 14.71 -2.19 5.81
C SER A 78 15.53 -2.48 4.55
N TYR A 79 14.96 -2.28 3.37
CA TYR A 79 15.68 -2.43 2.10
C TYR A 79 16.81 -1.39 1.96
N VAL A 80 16.53 -0.12 2.28
CA VAL A 80 17.55 0.95 2.26
C VAL A 80 18.68 0.67 3.23
N ASP A 81 18.38 0.17 4.43
CA ASP A 81 19.39 -0.19 5.42
C ASP A 81 20.26 -1.36 4.95
N LEU A 82 19.66 -2.38 4.34
CA LEU A 82 20.41 -3.47 3.69
C LEU A 82 21.31 -2.94 2.58
N GLN A 83 20.81 -2.03 1.73
CA GLN A 83 21.61 -1.46 0.65
C GLN A 83 22.80 -0.64 1.17
N ARG A 84 22.62 0.13 2.25
CA ARG A 84 23.70 0.88 2.91
C ARG A 84 24.77 -0.02 3.52
N ASN A 85 24.36 -1.15 4.10
CA ASN A 85 25.24 -2.05 4.84
C ASN A 85 25.81 -3.19 3.98
N SER A 86 25.33 -3.36 2.75
CA SER A 86 25.80 -4.40 1.80
C SER A 86 27.07 -4.02 1.04
N SER A 87 27.58 -2.80 1.21
CA SER A 87 28.85 -2.35 0.62
C SER A 87 30.10 -2.76 1.42
N GLY A 88 29.98 -3.69 2.38
CA GLY A 88 31.00 -4.05 3.37
C GLY A 88 31.64 -5.43 3.19
N PHE A 89 31.74 -5.97 1.97
CA PHE A 89 32.70 -7.04 1.69
C PHE A 89 34.07 -6.40 1.49
N GLY A 90 34.76 -6.13 2.61
CA GLY A 90 36.17 -5.76 2.67
C GLY A 90 37.01 -6.92 3.19
#